data_AF-D2KX38-F1
#
_entry.id   AF-D2KX38-F1
#
_cell.length_a   1.000
_cell.length_b   1.000
_cell.length_c   1.000
_cell.angle_alpha   90.00
_cell.angle_beta   90.00
_cell.angle_gamma   90.00
#
_symmetry.space_group_name_H-M   'P 1'
#
loop_
_entity.id
_entity.type
_entity.pdbx_description
1 polymer ?
#
loop_
_entity_poly.entity_id
_entity_poly.type
_entity_poly.pdbx_seq_one_letter_code
_entity_poly.pdbx_strand_id
1 'polypeptide(L)' 'GTIDFPEFLTMMARKMKDTDSEEEIREAFRVFDKDGNGYISAAGHVMTNLGEKL' A
#
# COMPACT_ATOMS: atom_id res chain seq x y z
N GLY A 1 -7.39 -6.00 -11.47
CA GLY A 1 -7.35 -6.23 -10.03
C GLY A 1 -7.01 -4.91 -9.37
N THR A 2 -7.82 -4.49 -8.41
CA THR A 2 -7.66 -3.25 -7.63
C THR A 2 -7.59 -3.63 -6.17
N ILE A 3 -6.80 -2.90 -5.40
CA ILE A 3 -6.64 -3.06 -3.96
C ILE A 3 -7.30 -1.85 -3.32
N ASP A 4 -8.25 -2.10 -2.42
CA ASP A 4 -8.85 -1.05 -1.61
C ASP A 4 -8.03 -0.77 -0.34
N PHE A 5 -8.36 0.30 0.36
CA PHE A 5 -7.61 0.71 1.56
C PHE A 5 -7.56 -0.39 2.66
N PRO A 6 -8.66 -1.10 2.98
CA PRO A 6 -8.63 -2.24 3.90
C PRO A 6 -7.73 -3.41 3.46
N GLU A 7 -7.74 -3.79 2.18
CA GLU A 7 -6.81 -4.82 1.68
C GLU A 7 -5.37 -4.34 1.76
N PHE A 8 -5.11 -3.07 1.45
CA PHE A 8 -3.77 -2.48 1.56
C PHE A 8 -3.26 -2.50 3.00
N LEU A 9 -4.10 -2.15 3.98
CA LEU A 9 -3.77 -2.25 5.41
C LEU A 9 -3.42 -3.69 5.79
N THR A 10 -4.21 -4.66 5.34
CA THR A 10 -3.97 -6.09 5.64
C THR A 10 -2.66 -6.58 5.04
N MET A 11 -2.32 -6.12 3.83
CA MET A 11 -1.06 -6.45 3.17
C MET A 11 0.15 -5.78 3.83
N MET A 12 0.00 -4.52 4.25
CA MET A 12 1.02 -3.77 4.98
C MET A 12 1.24 -4.34 6.38
N ALA A 13 0.18 -4.61 7.15
CA ALA A 13 0.27 -5.22 8.48
C ALA A 13 0.96 -6.60 8.46
N ARG A 14 0.89 -7.32 7.34
CA ARG A 14 1.58 -8.60 7.16
C ARG A 14 3.07 -8.47 6.82
N LYS A 15 3.50 -7.29 6.35
CA LYS A 15 4.83 -7.06 5.75
C LYS A 15 5.68 -6.03 6.51
N MET A 16 5.04 -5.08 7.18
CA MET A 16 5.63 -4.05 8.05
C MET A 16 5.46 -4.48 9.51
N LYS A 17 6.55 -4.56 10.27
CA LYS A 17 6.51 -4.77 11.72
C LYS A 17 5.82 -3.56 12.35
N ASP A 18 4.70 -3.75 13.07
CA ASP A 18 3.98 -2.95 14.10
C ASP A 18 4.35 -1.47 14.43
N THR A 19 5.17 -0.80 13.64
CA THR A 19 5.87 0.46 13.97
C THR A 19 5.47 1.59 13.02
N ASP A 20 4.97 1.26 11.82
CA ASP A 20 4.45 2.26 10.89
C ASP A 20 3.07 2.73 11.38
N SER A 21 2.94 4.04 11.59
CA SER A 21 1.68 4.63 12.05
C SER A 21 0.63 4.59 10.93
N GLU A 22 -0.65 4.55 11.29
CA GLU A 22 -1.76 4.61 10.31
C GLU A 22 -1.60 5.77 9.31
N GLU A 23 -1.02 6.88 9.77
CA GLU A 23 -0.68 8.04 8.95
C GLU A 23 0.32 7.71 7.84
N GLU A 24 1.41 7.00 8.13
CA GLU A 24 2.41 6.59 7.13
C GLU A 24 1.82 5.62 6.11
N ILE A 25 0.96 4.70 6.56
CA ILE A 25 0.27 3.77 5.66
C ILE A 25 -0.72 4.52 4.76
N ARG A 26 -1.41 5.54 5.29
CA ARG A 26 -2.31 6.40 4.52
C ARG A 26 -1.55 7.26 3.50
N GLU A 27 -0.37 7.77 3.86
CA GLU A 27 0.49 8.49 2.93
C GLU A 27 1.03 7.56 1.83
N ALA A 28 1.49 6.37 2.18
CA ALA A 28 1.89 5.36 1.22
C ALA A 28 0.74 5.01 0.26
N PHE A 29 -0.47 4.85 0.77
CA PHE A 29 -1.66 4.60 -0.04
C PHE A 29 -1.89 5.73 -1.07
N ARG A 30 -1.78 6.99 -0.65
CA ARG A 30 -1.92 8.16 -1.54
C ARG A 30 -0.83 8.25 -2.60
N VAL A 31 0.38 7.80 -2.29
CA VAL A 31 1.48 7.73 -3.27
C VAL A 31 1.17 6.72 -4.39
N PHE A 32 0.42 5.67 -4.06
CA PHE A 32 0.05 4.62 -5.00
C PHE A 32 -1.28 4.85 -5.72
N ASP A 33 -2.24 5.52 -5.08
CA ASP A 33 -3.50 5.99 -5.66
C ASP A 33 -3.28 7.30 -6.44
N LYS A 34 -2.64 7.18 -7.62
CA LYS A 34 -2.30 8.33 -8.48
C LYS A 34 -3.53 9.06 -9.03
N ASP A 35 -4.62 8.34 -9.14
CA ASP A 35 -5.90 8.80 -9.68
C ASP A 35 -6.84 9.34 -8.58
N GLY A 36 -6.50 9.15 -7.31
CA GLY A 36 -7.25 9.66 -6.17
C GLY A 36 -8.65 9.05 -6.04
N ASN A 37 -8.84 7.85 -6.58
CA ASN A 37 -10.15 7.18 -6.59
C ASN A 37 -10.35 6.28 -5.36
N GLY A 38 -9.37 6.18 -4.48
CA GLY A 38 -9.40 5.32 -3.31
C GLY A 38 -9.04 3.86 -3.59
N TYR A 39 -8.46 3.56 -4.76
CA TYR A 39 -8.09 2.21 -5.19
C TYR A 39 -6.71 2.19 -5.83
N ILE A 40 -5.86 1.27 -5.38
CA ILE A 40 -4.56 1.04 -6.02
C ILE A 40 -4.76 -0.02 -7.10
N SER A 41 -4.48 0.33 -8.36
CA SER A 41 -4.46 -0.65 -9.43
C SER A 41 -3.32 -1.65 -9.22
N ALA A 42 -3.66 -2.93 -9.00
CA ALA A 42 -2.69 -4.01 -8.78
C ALA A 42 -1.81 -4.32 -10.02
N ALA A 43 -2.02 -3.62 -11.13
CA ALA A 43 -1.47 -3.90 -12.44
C ALA A 43 -0.01 -3.43 -12.66
N GLY A 44 0.69 -2.89 -11.66
CA GLY A 44 2.07 -2.47 -11.93
C GLY A 44 2.94 -2.28 -10.70
N HIS A 45 3.71 -3.30 -10.35
CA HIS A 45 5.04 -3.20 -9.71
C HIS A 45 5.16 -2.56 -8.31
N VAL A 46 4.13 -1.88 -7.81
CA VAL A 46 4.13 -1.11 -6.57
C VAL A 46 4.40 -1.98 -5.33
N MET A 47 3.72 -3.12 -5.20
CA MET A 47 3.91 -4.01 -4.05
C MET A 47 5.17 -4.88 -4.15
N THR A 48 5.68 -5.07 -5.37
CA THR A 48 6.92 -5.80 -5.63
C THR A 48 8.13 -4.96 -5.20
N ASN A 49 8.15 -3.67 -5.55
CA ASN A 49 9.22 -2.75 -5.17
C ASN A 49 9.27 -2.42 -3.67
N LEU A 50 8.13 -2.45 -2.98
CA LEU A 50 8.10 -2.28 -1.52
C LEU A 50 8.71 -3.49 -0.78
N GLY A 51 8.83 -4.65 -1.45
CA GLY A 51 9.38 -5.88 -0.87
C GLY A 51 10.85 -6.17 -1.20
N GLU A 52 11.42 -5.57 -2.26
CA GLU A 52 12.78 -5.91 -2.75
C GLU A 52 13.89 -4.97 -2.28
N LYS A 53 13.68 -4.21 -1.19
CA LYS A 53 14.77 -3.49 -0.53
C LYS A 53 14.70 -3.61 0.99
N LEU A 54 14.91 -4.83 1.46
CA LEU A 54 15.49 -5.15 2.77
C LEU A 54 16.69 -6.08 2.53
#